data_AF-A0A0U5F1K4-F1
#
_entry.id   AF-A0A0U5F1K4-F1
#
_cell.length_a   1.000
_cell.length_b   1.000
_cell.length_c   1.000
_cell.angle_alpha   90.00
_cell.angle_beta   90.00
_cell.angle_gamma   90.00
#
_symmetry.space_group_name_H-M   'P 1'
#
loop_
_entity.id
_entity.type
_entity.pdbx_description
1 polymer ?
#
loop_
_entity_poly.entity_id
_entity_poly.type
_entity_poly.pdbx_seq_one_letter_code
_entity_poly.pdbx_strand_id
1 'polypeptide(L)'
;MRWPLSIWRSMFAPTPKDFTPAPGTDADIARGEYLVTGAGHCGACHTPRGFAMQEKALDASGGPDFLAGGAPIDNWIAPSLRNDPVVGLGRWSEDDIYLFLKSGRTDHSAVFGGMADVVGWSTQYFTDSDLHAIAKYLKSMPPVPPSRGDYTYDPSTAQALDSGNTANNPGARVYVEQCAACHRNDGGGVARMFPPLAGNPVVVGDDPTSIAHIVMAGGVLPPTNWAPSAVAMPDYKNILSDQQMADVVNFIRSAWGNKAPANVTAADVQKLRLDHAPIPTTGWADPTSATSTWGLFMPQPYGSGWTFAPQTHTGVDAEQ
;
A
#
# COMPACT_ATOMS: atom_id res chain seq x y z
N MET A 1 -0.36 19.43 26.02
CA MET A 1 -1.08 18.51 26.93
C MET A 1 -1.50 17.27 26.15
N ARG A 2 -1.26 16.04 26.65
CA ARG A 2 -1.58 14.77 25.97
C ARG A 2 -2.83 14.05 26.53
N TRP A 3 -3.60 14.70 27.42
CA TRP A 3 -4.73 14.08 28.10
C TRP A 3 -5.81 13.46 27.18
N PRO A 4 -6.11 14.00 25.97
CA PRO A 4 -7.06 13.33 25.08
C PRO A 4 -6.56 11.98 24.59
N LEU A 5 -5.25 11.85 24.32
CA LEU A 5 -4.63 10.58 23.93
C LEU A 5 -4.62 9.59 25.10
N SER A 6 -4.49 10.05 26.34
CA SER A 6 -4.63 9.18 27.51
C SER A 6 -6.02 8.56 27.60
N ILE A 7 -7.07 9.35 27.37
CA ILE A 7 -8.46 8.85 27.34
C ILE A 7 -8.65 7.88 26.18
N TRP A 8 -8.20 8.24 24.99
CA TRP A 8 -8.26 7.38 23.81
C TRP A 8 -7.57 6.04 24.06
N ARG A 9 -6.35 6.06 24.60
CA ARG A 9 -5.57 4.86 24.94
C ARG A 9 -6.33 3.99 25.94
N SER A 10 -6.94 4.58 26.97
CA SER A 10 -7.73 3.82 27.95
C SER A 10 -8.98 3.16 27.34
N MET A 11 -9.52 3.71 26.25
CA MET A 11 -10.71 3.15 25.58
C MET A 11 -10.36 2.11 24.51
N PHE A 12 -9.25 2.28 23.80
CA PHE A 12 -8.98 1.51 22.57
C PHE A 12 -7.68 0.72 22.56
N ALA A 13 -6.68 1.08 23.37
CA ALA A 13 -5.42 0.35 23.40
C ALA A 13 -5.51 -0.82 24.40
N PRO A 14 -5.17 -2.05 24.01
CA PRO A 14 -5.13 -3.16 24.94
C PRO A 14 -4.03 -2.95 25.97
N THR A 15 -4.19 -3.58 27.13
CA THR A 15 -3.10 -3.72 28.09
C THR A 15 -1.95 -4.48 27.41
N PRO A 16 -0.69 -4.00 27.49
CA PRO A 16 0.46 -4.73 26.99
C PRO A 16 0.51 -6.14 27.58
N LYS A 17 0.78 -7.12 26.73
CA LYS A 17 0.93 -8.53 27.10
C LYS A 17 2.10 -9.12 26.34
N ASP A 18 2.76 -10.08 26.96
CA ASP A 18 3.80 -10.85 26.29
C ASP A 18 3.19 -11.66 25.14
N PHE A 19 3.93 -11.74 24.04
CA PHE A 19 3.51 -12.56 22.92
C PHE A 19 3.56 -14.04 23.31
N THR A 20 2.41 -14.70 23.22
CA THR A 20 2.27 -16.13 23.46
C THR A 20 1.56 -16.75 22.27
N PRO A 21 2.27 -17.50 21.41
CA PRO A 21 1.65 -18.14 20.25
C PRO A 21 0.67 -19.22 20.69
N ALA A 22 -0.32 -19.52 19.85
CA ALA A 22 -1.27 -20.58 20.14
C ALA A 22 -0.54 -21.95 20.26
N PRO A 23 -0.96 -22.84 21.17
CA PRO A 23 -0.34 -24.15 21.32
C PRO A 23 -0.29 -24.94 20.00
N GLY A 24 0.88 -25.47 19.65
CA GLY A 24 1.09 -26.23 18.42
C GLY A 24 1.34 -25.38 17.16
N THR A 25 1.45 -24.06 17.29
CA THR A 25 1.86 -23.18 16.18
C THR A 25 3.30 -23.50 15.76
N ASP A 26 3.53 -23.58 14.46
CA ASP A 26 4.86 -23.70 13.87
C ASP A 26 5.75 -22.51 14.30
N ALA A 27 7.03 -22.78 14.58
CA ALA A 27 7.92 -21.78 15.16
C ALA A 27 8.15 -20.57 14.24
N ASP A 28 8.21 -20.77 12.93
CA ASP A 28 8.38 -19.67 11.96
C ASP A 28 7.10 -18.86 11.84
N ILE A 29 5.93 -19.51 11.87
CA ILE A 29 4.62 -18.82 11.87
C ILE A 29 4.49 -17.97 13.14
N ALA A 30 4.84 -18.52 14.31
CA ALA A 30 4.83 -17.78 15.57
C ALA A 30 5.81 -16.59 15.54
N ARG A 31 7.00 -16.76 14.96
CA ARG A 31 7.96 -15.68 14.78
C ARG A 31 7.42 -14.59 13.85
N GLY A 32 6.78 -14.99 12.75
CA GLY A 32 6.15 -14.07 11.80
C GLY A 32 5.00 -13.29 12.42
N GLU A 33 4.13 -13.96 13.18
CA GLU A 33 3.04 -13.33 13.92
C GLU A 33 3.57 -12.26 14.87
N TYR A 34 4.59 -12.60 15.66
CA TYR A 34 5.24 -11.67 16.59
C TYR A 34 5.78 -10.43 15.87
N LEU A 35 6.45 -10.62 14.72
CA LEU A 35 7.00 -9.52 13.93
C LEU A 35 5.90 -8.67 13.29
N VAL A 36 4.83 -9.27 12.79
CA VAL A 36 3.75 -8.58 12.09
C VAL A 36 2.85 -7.78 13.05
N THR A 37 2.51 -8.37 14.19
CA THR A 37 1.62 -7.76 15.21
C THR A 37 2.36 -6.85 16.19
N GLY A 38 3.62 -7.20 16.50
CA GLY A 38 4.48 -6.46 17.42
C GLY A 38 5.39 -5.51 16.67
N ALA A 39 6.69 -5.81 16.61
CA ALA A 39 7.74 -4.87 16.20
C ALA A 39 7.50 -4.19 14.82
N GLY A 40 6.98 -4.92 13.84
CA GLY A 40 6.68 -4.41 12.50
C GLY A 40 5.40 -3.59 12.41
N HIS A 41 4.48 -3.73 13.37
CA HIS A 41 3.19 -3.01 13.46
C HIS A 41 2.43 -2.93 12.12
N CYS A 42 2.41 -4.02 11.35
CA CYS A 42 1.85 -4.00 9.99
C CYS A 42 0.36 -3.62 9.99
N GLY A 43 -0.37 -4.00 11.05
CA GLY A 43 -1.77 -3.65 11.28
C GLY A 43 -2.04 -2.15 11.32
N ALA A 44 -1.07 -1.35 11.79
CA ALA A 44 -1.24 0.10 11.94
C ALA A 44 -1.59 0.81 10.61
N CYS A 45 -1.11 0.25 9.49
CA CYS A 45 -1.47 0.71 8.14
C CYS A 45 -2.43 -0.26 7.44
N HIS A 46 -2.25 -1.57 7.58
CA HIS A 46 -2.98 -2.56 6.78
C HIS A 46 -4.27 -3.08 7.41
N THR A 47 -4.72 -2.54 8.55
CA THR A 47 -6.03 -2.85 9.15
C THR A 47 -6.98 -1.64 9.02
N PRO A 48 -8.28 -1.85 8.73
CA PRO A 48 -9.25 -0.77 8.70
C PRO A 48 -9.37 -0.06 10.05
N ARG A 49 -9.70 1.24 10.01
CA ARG A 49 -9.89 2.06 11.22
C ARG A 49 -11.37 2.27 11.55
N GLY A 50 -11.67 2.33 12.85
CA GLY A 50 -12.98 2.69 13.38
C GLY A 50 -13.23 4.19 13.46
N PHE A 51 -14.38 4.58 13.99
CA PHE A 51 -14.82 5.99 14.08
C PHE A 51 -13.88 6.90 14.90
N ALA A 52 -13.12 6.33 15.85
CA ALA A 52 -12.15 7.05 16.65
C ALA A 52 -10.72 6.86 16.15
N MET A 53 -10.55 6.43 14.89
CA MET A 53 -9.26 6.14 14.27
C MET A 53 -8.48 5.00 14.93
N GLN A 54 -9.10 4.14 15.73
CA GLN A 54 -8.51 2.92 16.25
C GLN A 54 -8.48 1.81 15.20
N GLU A 55 -7.46 0.95 15.24
CA GLU A 55 -7.45 -0.29 14.44
C GLU A 55 -8.64 -1.16 14.85
N LYS A 56 -9.39 -1.69 13.88
CA LYS A 56 -10.52 -2.59 14.17
C LYS A 56 -10.08 -3.96 14.66
N ALA A 57 -8.85 -4.36 14.37
CA ALA A 57 -8.28 -5.65 14.76
C ALA A 57 -6.74 -5.54 14.93
N LEU A 58 -6.21 -6.11 16.01
CA LEU A 58 -4.78 -6.03 16.33
C LEU A 58 -4.02 -7.33 16.03
N ASP A 59 -4.75 -8.44 15.90
CA ASP A 59 -4.22 -9.76 15.58
C ASP A 59 -5.29 -10.61 14.87
N ALA A 60 -4.95 -11.85 14.55
CA ALA A 60 -5.82 -12.78 13.84
C ALA A 60 -7.16 -13.08 14.56
N SER A 61 -7.26 -12.88 15.88
CA SER A 61 -8.51 -13.05 16.64
C SER A 61 -9.56 -11.99 16.30
N GLY A 62 -9.13 -10.83 15.77
CA GLY A 62 -10.01 -9.79 15.24
C GLY A 62 -10.70 -10.15 13.91
N GLY A 63 -10.46 -11.36 13.40
CA GLY A 63 -11.20 -11.92 12.27
C GLY A 63 -10.88 -11.24 10.94
N PRO A 64 -11.87 -11.01 10.06
CA PRO A 64 -11.64 -10.56 8.70
C PRO A 64 -11.17 -9.11 8.59
N ASP A 65 -11.23 -8.29 9.65
CA ASP A 65 -10.71 -6.93 9.59
C ASP A 65 -9.17 -6.90 9.66
N PHE A 66 -8.53 -7.87 10.32
CA PHE A 66 -7.08 -7.87 10.53
C PHE A 66 -6.34 -7.99 9.20
N LEU A 67 -5.49 -7.00 8.90
CA LEU A 67 -4.66 -6.94 7.69
C LEU A 67 -5.43 -6.92 6.36
N ALA A 68 -6.72 -6.59 6.38
CA ALA A 68 -7.60 -6.58 5.19
C ALA A 68 -7.50 -5.32 4.32
N GLY A 69 -6.54 -4.44 4.60
CA GLY A 69 -6.36 -3.15 3.94
C GLY A 69 -6.63 -1.99 4.89
N GLY A 70 -6.11 -0.82 4.55
CA GLY A 70 -6.16 0.37 5.41
C GLY A 70 -7.05 1.47 4.88
N ALA A 71 -7.46 2.36 5.78
CA ALA A 71 -7.92 3.69 5.41
C ALA A 71 -6.76 4.50 4.78
N PRO A 72 -7.05 5.55 3.98
CA PRO A 72 -6.01 6.44 3.49
C PRO A 72 -5.16 7.04 4.63
N ILE A 73 -3.85 6.89 4.54
CA ILE A 73 -2.85 7.57 5.39
C ILE A 73 -1.98 8.41 4.45
N ASP A 74 -1.97 9.73 4.63
CA ASP A 74 -1.26 10.66 3.74
C ASP A 74 -1.60 10.46 2.24
N ASN A 75 -2.87 10.15 1.95
CA ASN A 75 -3.39 9.79 0.61
C ASN A 75 -2.81 8.50 0.03
N TRP A 76 -2.34 7.60 0.88
CA TRP A 76 -1.93 6.26 0.50
C TRP A 76 -2.89 5.25 1.09
N ILE A 77 -3.48 4.45 0.22
CA ILE A 77 -4.29 3.29 0.59
C ILE A 77 -3.35 2.10 0.78
N ALA A 78 -3.31 1.56 2.00
CA ALA A 78 -2.59 0.34 2.27
C ALA A 78 -3.39 -0.86 1.72
N PRO A 79 -2.81 -1.68 0.81
CA PRO A 79 -3.51 -2.83 0.24
C PRO A 79 -3.76 -3.92 1.29
N SER A 80 -4.64 -4.88 0.99
CA SER A 80 -4.82 -6.05 1.83
C SER A 80 -3.55 -6.90 1.86
N LEU A 81 -3.11 -7.36 3.04
CA LEU A 81 -2.03 -8.36 3.16
C LEU A 81 -2.59 -9.80 3.22
N ARG A 82 -3.88 -9.97 2.95
CA ARG A 82 -4.56 -11.27 2.95
C ARG A 82 -4.41 -11.96 1.61
N ASN A 83 -4.63 -13.28 1.58
CA ASN A 83 -4.40 -14.10 0.39
C ASN A 83 -5.49 -14.01 -0.69
N ASP A 84 -6.16 -12.87 -0.82
CA ASP A 84 -7.03 -12.61 -1.97
C ASP A 84 -6.17 -12.45 -3.24
N PRO A 85 -6.51 -13.12 -4.36
CA PRO A 85 -5.68 -13.08 -5.56
C PRO A 85 -5.78 -11.77 -6.34
N VAL A 86 -6.78 -10.92 -6.11
CA VAL A 86 -7.01 -9.70 -6.91
C VAL A 86 -6.38 -8.49 -6.21
N VAL A 87 -6.79 -8.20 -4.98
CA VAL A 87 -6.42 -7.01 -4.21
C VAL A 87 -5.46 -7.30 -3.05
N GLY A 88 -5.09 -8.57 -2.84
CA GLY A 88 -4.18 -9.02 -1.78
C GLY A 88 -2.93 -9.73 -2.29
N LEU A 89 -2.32 -10.52 -1.40
CA LEU A 89 -1.07 -11.28 -1.62
C LEU A 89 -1.32 -12.68 -2.20
N GLY A 90 -2.54 -13.01 -2.65
CA GLY A 90 -2.89 -14.36 -3.08
C GLY A 90 -2.01 -14.89 -4.22
N ARG A 91 -1.64 -14.02 -5.17
CA ARG A 91 -0.75 -14.33 -6.30
C ARG A 91 0.75 -14.28 -5.99
N TRP A 92 1.13 -13.77 -4.82
CA TRP A 92 2.53 -13.65 -4.42
C TRP A 92 2.98 -14.93 -3.73
N SER A 93 4.19 -15.37 -4.08
CA SER A 93 4.90 -16.41 -3.33
C SER A 93 5.45 -15.85 -2.01
N GLU A 94 5.89 -16.74 -1.11
CA GLU A 94 6.63 -16.31 0.09
C GLU A 94 7.92 -15.57 -0.28
N ASP A 95 8.60 -15.99 -1.36
CA ASP A 95 9.82 -15.35 -1.87
C ASP A 95 9.56 -13.94 -2.41
N ASP A 96 8.39 -13.70 -3.00
CA ASP A 96 8.00 -12.35 -3.44
C ASP A 96 7.82 -11.42 -2.24
N ILE A 97 7.18 -11.90 -1.17
CA ILE A 97 7.00 -11.11 0.06
C ILE A 97 8.36 -10.84 0.71
N TYR A 98 9.20 -11.86 0.82
CA TYR A 98 10.57 -11.74 1.29
C TYR A 98 11.35 -10.68 0.50
N LEU A 99 11.33 -10.77 -0.84
CA LEU A 99 12.07 -9.87 -1.71
C LEU A 99 11.53 -8.44 -1.62
N PHE A 100 10.22 -8.28 -1.53
CA PHE A 100 9.58 -6.97 -1.37
C PHE A 100 10.01 -6.30 -0.07
N LEU A 101 9.97 -7.01 1.07
CA LEU A 101 10.38 -6.47 2.36
C LEU A 101 11.89 -6.21 2.44
N LYS A 102 12.70 -6.99 1.71
CA LYS A 102 14.16 -6.87 1.67
C LYS A 102 14.66 -5.71 0.80
N SER A 103 14.00 -5.47 -0.34
CA SER A 103 14.52 -4.60 -1.41
C SER A 103 13.57 -3.49 -1.85
N GLY A 104 12.29 -3.60 -1.49
CA GLY A 104 11.23 -2.67 -1.86
C GLY A 104 10.67 -2.90 -3.27
N ARG A 105 11.08 -3.95 -3.98
CA ARG A 105 10.65 -4.17 -5.36
C ARG A 105 10.70 -5.64 -5.76
N THR A 106 9.70 -6.08 -6.50
CA THR A 106 9.56 -7.43 -7.05
C THR A 106 9.20 -7.37 -8.53
N ASP A 107 8.98 -8.53 -9.14
CA ASP A 107 8.46 -8.61 -10.51
C ASP A 107 6.96 -8.26 -10.56
N HIS A 108 6.28 -8.23 -9.40
CA HIS A 108 4.84 -7.96 -9.27
C HIS A 108 4.50 -6.55 -8.83
N SER A 109 5.37 -5.90 -8.04
CA SER A 109 5.09 -4.57 -7.49
C SER A 109 6.33 -3.88 -6.97
N ALA A 110 6.18 -2.65 -6.53
CA ALA A 110 7.22 -1.83 -5.95
C ALA A 110 6.65 -0.97 -4.81
N VAL A 111 7.47 -0.62 -3.82
CA VAL A 111 7.05 0.20 -2.67
C VAL A 111 6.69 1.62 -3.09
N PHE A 112 5.72 2.19 -2.39
CA PHE A 112 5.28 3.58 -2.54
C PHE A 112 4.76 4.08 -1.19
N GLY A 113 4.60 5.40 -1.07
CA GLY A 113 4.15 6.03 0.18
C GLY A 113 4.99 5.62 1.39
N GLY A 114 4.34 5.48 2.55
CA GLY A 114 5.02 5.11 3.80
C GLY A 114 5.73 3.76 3.76
N MET A 115 5.36 2.84 2.85
CA MET A 115 6.06 1.56 2.72
C MET A 115 7.49 1.73 2.19
N ALA A 116 7.77 2.79 1.43
CA ALA A 116 9.12 3.12 1.00
C ALA A 116 10.03 3.41 2.21
N ASP A 117 9.51 4.10 3.23
CA ASP A 117 10.24 4.35 4.47
C ASP A 117 10.38 3.10 5.33
N VAL A 118 9.33 2.27 5.40
CA VAL A 118 9.38 0.99 6.11
C VAL A 118 10.50 0.11 5.57
N VAL A 119 10.65 0.01 4.24
CA VAL A 119 11.77 -0.74 3.66
C VAL A 119 13.08 0.02 3.81
N GLY A 120 13.10 1.31 3.45
CA GLY A 120 14.27 2.19 3.46
C GLY A 120 14.98 2.27 4.82
N TRP A 121 14.21 2.21 5.91
CA TRP A 121 14.72 2.46 7.26
C TRP A 121 14.51 1.30 8.24
N SER A 122 13.81 0.24 7.86
CA SER A 122 13.50 -0.88 8.78
C SER A 122 13.66 -2.26 8.14
N THR A 123 12.71 -2.72 7.32
CA THR A 123 12.61 -4.17 6.99
C THR A 123 13.79 -4.69 6.16
N GLN A 124 14.50 -3.83 5.42
CA GLN A 124 15.72 -4.25 4.71
C GLN A 124 16.86 -4.70 5.64
N TYR A 125 16.78 -4.35 6.92
CA TYR A 125 17.76 -4.70 7.96
C TYR A 125 17.34 -5.93 8.77
N PHE A 126 16.17 -6.50 8.50
CA PHE A 126 15.76 -7.74 9.13
C PHE A 126 16.63 -8.90 8.64
N THR A 127 16.74 -9.94 9.46
CA THR A 127 17.42 -11.16 9.03
C THR A 127 16.58 -11.88 7.97
N ASP A 128 17.22 -12.69 7.13
CA ASP A 128 16.49 -13.47 6.12
C ASP A 128 15.45 -14.40 6.78
N SER A 129 15.79 -14.97 7.93
CA SER A 129 14.86 -15.80 8.72
C SER A 129 13.63 -15.01 9.19
N ASP A 130 13.80 -13.76 9.62
CA ASP A 130 12.68 -12.91 10.04
C ASP A 130 11.76 -12.56 8.86
N LEU A 131 12.35 -12.25 7.70
CA LEU A 131 11.59 -11.94 6.49
C LEU A 131 10.81 -13.15 5.97
N HIS A 132 11.41 -14.33 5.97
CA HIS A 132 10.70 -15.57 5.64
C HIS A 132 9.61 -15.91 6.66
N ALA A 133 9.86 -15.71 7.95
CA ALA A 133 8.84 -15.91 8.99
C ALA A 133 7.63 -14.99 8.77
N ILE A 134 7.85 -13.71 8.47
CA ILE A 134 6.78 -12.76 8.10
C ILE A 134 6.02 -13.27 6.86
N ALA A 135 6.73 -13.66 5.80
CA ALA A 135 6.11 -14.16 4.57
C ALA A 135 5.22 -15.39 4.84
N LYS A 136 5.73 -16.38 5.56
CA LYS A 136 5.01 -17.60 5.94
C LYS A 136 3.76 -17.28 6.77
N TYR A 137 3.87 -16.38 7.75
CA TYR A 137 2.72 -15.94 8.54
C TYR A 137 1.66 -15.27 7.66
N LEU A 138 2.04 -14.31 6.80
CA LEU A 138 1.11 -13.64 5.90
C LEU A 138 0.42 -14.63 4.93
N LYS A 139 1.15 -15.61 4.40
CA LYS A 139 0.61 -16.68 3.53
C LYS A 139 -0.28 -17.69 4.27
N SER A 140 -0.15 -17.83 5.59
CA SER A 140 -1.00 -18.72 6.39
C SER A 140 -2.45 -18.22 6.53
N MET A 141 -2.69 -16.93 6.28
CA MET A 141 -3.97 -16.29 6.56
C MET A 141 -5.02 -16.48 5.44
N PRO A 142 -6.33 -16.64 5.74
CA PRO A 142 -7.34 -16.75 4.70
C PRO A 142 -7.53 -15.44 3.90
N PRO A 143 -8.02 -15.53 2.65
CA PRO A 143 -8.29 -14.36 1.80
C PRO A 143 -9.34 -13.43 2.41
N VAL A 144 -9.09 -12.12 2.32
CA VAL A 144 -10.09 -11.07 2.58
C VAL A 144 -9.94 -9.97 1.52
N PRO A 145 -11.00 -9.61 0.77
CA PRO A 145 -12.31 -10.28 0.75
C PRO A 145 -12.20 -11.76 0.33
N PRO A 146 -13.24 -12.59 0.54
CA PRO A 146 -13.27 -13.92 -0.06
C PRO A 146 -13.03 -13.81 -1.57
N SER A 147 -12.19 -14.71 -2.11
CA SER A 147 -11.78 -14.67 -3.52
C SER A 147 -12.99 -14.53 -4.44
N ARG A 148 -12.98 -13.46 -5.25
CA ARG A 148 -14.00 -13.19 -6.28
C ARG A 148 -13.62 -13.77 -7.64
N GLY A 149 -12.63 -14.66 -7.68
CA GLY A 149 -12.00 -15.19 -8.89
C GLY A 149 -10.60 -14.62 -9.09
N ASP A 150 -9.92 -15.09 -10.14
CA ASP A 150 -8.55 -14.69 -10.44
C ASP A 150 -8.49 -13.54 -11.45
N TYR A 151 -7.40 -12.79 -11.38
CA TYR A 151 -7.04 -11.87 -12.45
C TYR A 151 -6.77 -12.64 -13.75
N THR A 152 -7.39 -12.20 -14.85
CA THR A 152 -7.16 -12.75 -16.19
C THR A 152 -6.68 -11.64 -17.10
N TYR A 153 -5.51 -11.83 -17.69
CA TYR A 153 -4.92 -10.88 -18.64
C TYR A 153 -5.77 -10.78 -19.92
N ASP A 154 -6.04 -9.55 -20.38
CA ASP A 154 -6.67 -9.30 -21.67
C ASP A 154 -5.67 -8.67 -22.66
N PRO A 155 -5.24 -9.40 -23.72
CA PRO A 155 -4.31 -8.88 -24.71
C PRO A 155 -4.91 -7.80 -25.64
N SER A 156 -6.23 -7.62 -25.64
CA SER A 156 -6.91 -6.66 -26.53
C SER A 156 -6.42 -5.23 -26.33
N THR A 157 -6.09 -4.86 -25.08
CA THR A 157 -5.56 -3.54 -24.76
C THR A 157 -4.20 -3.33 -25.42
N ALA A 158 -3.28 -4.29 -25.27
CA ALA A 158 -1.94 -4.19 -25.86
C ALA A 158 -2.00 -4.05 -27.38
N GLN A 159 -2.84 -4.88 -28.03
CA GLN A 159 -3.05 -4.83 -29.48
C GLN A 159 -3.61 -3.48 -29.94
N ALA A 160 -4.54 -2.89 -29.18
CA ALA A 160 -5.09 -1.57 -29.48
C ALA A 160 -4.02 -0.45 -29.36
N LEU A 161 -3.15 -0.53 -28.35
CA LEU A 161 -2.05 0.43 -28.17
C LEU A 161 -0.98 0.27 -29.26
N ASP A 162 -0.60 -0.96 -29.61
CA ASP A 162 0.41 -1.27 -30.63
C ASP A 162 -0.04 -0.84 -32.04
N SER A 163 -1.34 -0.92 -32.32
CA SER A 163 -1.91 -0.46 -33.60
C SER A 163 -2.07 1.06 -33.69
N GLY A 164 -1.76 1.79 -32.61
CA GLY A 164 -1.96 3.24 -32.54
C GLY A 164 -3.43 3.67 -32.51
N ASN A 165 -4.36 2.74 -32.27
CA ASN A 165 -5.80 3.01 -32.23
C ASN A 165 -6.23 3.61 -30.88
N THR A 166 -5.72 4.79 -30.56
CA THR A 166 -6.01 5.50 -29.30
C THR A 166 -6.94 6.70 -29.48
N ALA A 167 -7.30 7.04 -30.73
CA ALA A 167 -8.02 8.27 -31.06
C ALA A 167 -9.37 8.42 -30.34
N ASN A 168 -10.07 7.32 -30.06
CA ASN A 168 -11.37 7.31 -29.38
C ASN A 168 -11.27 7.05 -27.86
N ASN A 169 -10.06 6.99 -27.31
CA ASN A 169 -9.82 6.76 -25.89
C ASN A 169 -8.79 7.78 -25.36
N PRO A 170 -9.24 8.92 -24.80
CA PRO A 170 -8.37 9.96 -24.28
C PRO A 170 -7.34 9.45 -23.27
N GLY A 171 -7.73 8.51 -22.40
CA GLY A 171 -6.83 7.90 -21.41
C GLY A 171 -5.75 7.03 -22.04
N ALA A 172 -6.10 6.24 -23.06
CA ALA A 172 -5.14 5.45 -23.82
C ALA A 172 -4.14 6.33 -24.57
N ARG A 173 -4.59 7.48 -25.11
CA ARG A 173 -3.70 8.44 -25.76
C ARG A 173 -2.68 9.01 -24.78
N VAL A 174 -3.13 9.50 -23.62
CA VAL A 174 -2.24 10.00 -22.57
C VAL A 174 -1.26 8.90 -22.12
N TYR A 175 -1.75 7.66 -21.96
CA TYR A 175 -0.92 6.53 -21.58
C TYR A 175 0.23 6.27 -22.57
N VAL A 176 -0.06 6.23 -23.88
CA VAL A 176 0.97 6.01 -24.90
C VAL A 176 1.98 7.15 -24.95
N GLU A 177 1.51 8.40 -24.81
CA GLU A 177 2.36 9.58 -24.85
C GLU A 177 3.29 9.70 -23.63
N GLN A 178 2.82 9.29 -22.44
CA GLN A 178 3.48 9.63 -21.18
C GLN A 178 4.00 8.42 -20.40
N CYS A 179 3.36 7.26 -20.50
CA CYS A 179 3.54 6.14 -19.56
C CYS A 179 4.12 4.88 -20.22
N ALA A 180 3.73 4.60 -21.47
CA ALA A 180 4.04 3.36 -22.16
C ALA A 180 5.54 3.09 -22.35
N ALA A 181 6.38 4.14 -22.40
CA ALA A 181 7.83 3.99 -22.51
C ALA A 181 8.44 3.18 -21.36
N CYS A 182 7.86 3.26 -20.15
CA CYS A 182 8.34 2.56 -18.96
C CYS A 182 7.43 1.36 -18.60
N HIS A 183 6.11 1.54 -18.69
CA HIS A 183 5.13 0.53 -18.29
C HIS A 183 4.70 -0.43 -19.40
N ARG A 184 5.14 -0.17 -20.64
CA ARG A 184 4.91 -0.95 -21.87
C ARG A 184 3.45 -1.06 -22.29
N ASN A 185 3.21 -1.24 -23.58
CA ASN A 185 1.84 -1.38 -24.11
C ASN A 185 1.09 -2.60 -23.57
N ASP A 186 1.80 -3.63 -23.11
CA ASP A 186 1.22 -4.80 -22.46
C ASP A 186 0.89 -4.58 -20.98
N GLY A 187 1.26 -3.43 -20.40
CA GLY A 187 1.08 -3.11 -18.99
C GLY A 187 1.94 -3.95 -18.05
N GLY A 188 2.89 -4.74 -18.58
CA GLY A 188 3.75 -5.64 -17.82
C GLY A 188 4.95 -4.95 -17.17
N GLY A 189 5.27 -3.73 -17.61
CA GLY A 189 6.41 -2.98 -17.11
C GLY A 189 7.76 -3.67 -17.32
N VAL A 190 8.71 -3.39 -16.44
CA VAL A 190 10.05 -3.98 -16.43
C VAL A 190 10.32 -4.49 -15.02
N ALA A 191 10.50 -5.81 -14.89
CA ALA A 191 10.75 -6.48 -13.63
C ALA A 191 11.71 -5.70 -12.71
N ARG A 192 11.27 -5.44 -11.47
CA ARG A 192 12.04 -4.74 -10.41
C ARG A 192 12.49 -3.32 -10.74
N MET A 193 11.97 -2.73 -11.81
CA MET A 193 12.29 -1.36 -12.23
C MET A 193 11.00 -0.54 -12.36
N PHE A 194 10.09 -0.98 -13.23
CA PHE A 194 8.79 -0.36 -13.46
C PHE A 194 7.72 -1.43 -13.20
N PRO A 195 6.96 -1.33 -12.10
CA PRO A 195 6.02 -2.38 -11.74
C PRO A 195 4.95 -2.57 -12.82
N PRO A 196 4.43 -3.81 -12.99
CA PRO A 196 3.31 -4.04 -13.87
C PRO A 196 2.10 -3.21 -13.39
N LEU A 197 1.34 -2.69 -14.35
CA LEU A 197 0.04 -2.08 -14.12
C LEU A 197 -1.09 -3.10 -14.35
N ALA A 198 -0.84 -4.07 -15.22
CA ALA A 198 -1.70 -5.20 -15.49
C ALA A 198 -1.82 -6.09 -14.24
N GLY A 199 -3.02 -6.21 -13.69
CA GLY A 199 -3.32 -7.03 -12.53
C GLY A 199 -2.64 -6.59 -11.24
N ASN A 200 -2.13 -5.38 -11.12
CA ASN A 200 -1.48 -4.93 -9.89
C ASN A 200 -2.53 -4.62 -8.79
N PRO A 201 -2.44 -5.19 -7.57
CA PRO A 201 -3.38 -4.92 -6.47
C PRO A 201 -3.62 -3.43 -6.16
N VAL A 202 -2.61 -2.58 -6.35
CA VAL A 202 -2.70 -1.13 -6.15
C VAL A 202 -3.58 -0.47 -7.22
N VAL A 203 -3.57 -1.02 -8.44
CA VAL A 203 -4.36 -0.54 -9.58
C VAL A 203 -5.80 -1.06 -9.50
N VAL A 204 -5.98 -2.32 -9.13
CA VAL A 204 -7.29 -2.99 -9.16
C VAL A 204 -8.11 -2.85 -7.87
N GLY A 205 -7.55 -2.23 -6.82
CA GLY A 205 -8.27 -1.89 -5.61
C GLY A 205 -9.43 -0.92 -5.83
N ASP A 206 -10.43 -0.98 -4.96
CA ASP A 206 -11.66 -0.17 -5.08
C ASP A 206 -11.37 1.34 -5.02
N ASP A 207 -10.34 1.74 -4.25
CA ASP A 207 -9.96 3.14 -4.07
C ASP A 207 -8.84 3.57 -5.04
N PRO A 208 -9.09 4.55 -5.93
CA PRO A 208 -8.12 5.02 -6.90
C PRO A 208 -7.12 6.04 -6.34
N THR A 209 -7.22 6.43 -5.06
CA THR A 209 -6.41 7.51 -4.48
C THR A 209 -4.91 7.26 -4.66
N SER A 210 -4.41 6.07 -4.31
CA SER A 210 -2.98 5.77 -4.43
C SER A 210 -2.48 5.89 -5.87
N ILE A 211 -3.20 5.33 -6.85
CA ILE A 211 -2.75 5.39 -8.25
C ILE A 211 -2.85 6.80 -8.82
N ALA A 212 -3.90 7.55 -8.50
CA ALA A 212 -4.01 8.95 -8.89
C ALA A 212 -2.89 9.80 -8.25
N HIS A 213 -2.55 9.53 -6.99
CA HIS A 213 -1.47 10.22 -6.29
C HIS A 213 -0.10 9.89 -6.87
N ILE A 214 0.17 8.62 -7.23
CA ILE A 214 1.41 8.21 -7.91
C ILE A 214 1.58 8.93 -9.25
N VAL A 215 0.52 8.98 -10.07
CA VAL A 215 0.57 9.70 -11.35
C VAL A 215 0.77 11.20 -11.11
N MET A 216 0.15 11.76 -10.08
CA MET A 216 0.25 13.20 -9.80
C MET A 216 1.62 13.60 -9.27
N ALA A 217 2.08 12.95 -8.20
CA ALA A 217 3.27 13.33 -7.45
C ALA A 217 4.54 12.60 -7.90
N GLY A 218 4.40 11.60 -8.78
CA GLY A 218 5.49 10.69 -9.11
C GLY A 218 5.87 9.81 -7.92
N GLY A 219 7.06 9.23 -7.99
CA GLY A 219 7.61 8.44 -6.90
C GLY A 219 9.04 8.01 -7.17
N VAL A 220 9.77 7.71 -6.12
CA VAL A 220 11.13 7.17 -6.23
C VAL A 220 11.22 5.90 -5.42
N LEU A 221 11.63 4.81 -6.07
CA LEU A 221 12.01 3.60 -5.35
C LEU A 221 13.29 3.88 -4.56
N PRO A 222 13.25 3.74 -3.22
CA PRO A 222 14.40 4.04 -2.42
C PRO A 222 15.55 3.08 -2.77
N PRO A 223 16.80 3.57 -2.80
CA PRO A 223 17.95 2.69 -2.86
C PRO A 223 17.99 1.86 -1.56
N THR A 224 18.19 0.56 -1.70
CA THR A 224 18.39 -0.35 -0.57
C THR A 224 19.72 -1.07 -0.72
N ASN A 225 20.19 -1.74 0.33
CA ASN A 225 21.41 -2.55 0.27
C ASN A 225 21.34 -3.65 -0.80
N TRP A 226 20.13 -4.07 -1.18
CA TRP A 226 19.87 -5.17 -2.12
C TRP A 226 19.35 -4.69 -3.48
N ALA A 227 19.02 -3.40 -3.60
CA ALA A 227 18.64 -2.75 -4.84
C ALA A 227 19.13 -1.28 -4.81
N PRO A 228 20.41 -1.03 -5.10
CA PRO A 228 21.04 0.28 -4.90
C PRO A 228 20.59 1.35 -5.91
N SER A 229 19.96 0.94 -7.02
CA SER A 229 19.47 1.86 -8.03
C SER A 229 18.20 2.56 -7.56
N ALA A 230 18.24 3.89 -7.47
CA ALA A 230 17.03 4.70 -7.34
C ALA A 230 16.31 4.75 -8.70
N VAL A 231 15.03 4.38 -8.71
CA VAL A 231 14.20 4.39 -9.93
C VAL A 231 13.07 5.37 -9.71
N ALA A 232 13.00 6.40 -10.56
CA ALA A 232 12.01 7.45 -10.43
C ALA A 232 10.91 7.28 -11.48
N MET A 233 9.67 7.46 -11.05
CA MET A 233 8.54 7.80 -11.90
C MET A 233 8.34 9.32 -11.82
N PRO A 234 8.32 10.05 -12.96
CA PRO A 234 8.16 11.49 -12.96
C PRO A 234 6.80 11.92 -12.42
N ASP A 235 6.71 13.13 -11.89
CA ASP A 235 5.44 13.75 -11.52
C ASP A 235 4.76 14.35 -12.75
N TYR A 236 3.43 14.28 -12.78
CA TYR A 236 2.62 14.85 -13.87
C TYR A 236 1.73 16.00 -13.42
N LYS A 237 1.91 16.49 -12.18
CA LYS A 237 1.11 17.57 -11.58
C LYS A 237 1.00 18.81 -12.47
N ASN A 238 2.10 19.19 -13.13
CA ASN A 238 2.17 20.38 -13.99
C ASN A 238 2.17 20.04 -15.49
N ILE A 239 2.06 18.77 -15.85
CA ILE A 239 2.12 18.28 -17.23
C ILE A 239 0.71 17.92 -17.73
N LEU A 240 -0.08 17.24 -16.89
CA LEU A 240 -1.43 16.79 -17.23
C LEU A 240 -2.48 17.68 -16.57
N SER A 241 -3.52 18.01 -17.34
CA SER A 241 -4.75 18.56 -16.78
C SER A 241 -5.44 17.55 -15.86
N ASP A 242 -6.31 18.03 -14.98
CA ASP A 242 -7.08 17.17 -14.07
C ASP A 242 -7.90 16.13 -14.86
N GLN A 243 -8.45 16.52 -16.02
CA GLN A 243 -9.18 15.61 -16.90
C GLN A 243 -8.27 14.55 -17.52
N GLN A 244 -7.10 14.92 -18.06
CA GLN A 244 -6.16 13.95 -18.63
C GLN A 244 -5.67 12.94 -17.59
N MET A 245 -5.47 13.39 -16.35
CA MET A 245 -5.07 12.53 -15.24
C MET A 245 -6.20 11.57 -14.85
N ALA A 246 -7.43 12.04 -14.77
CA ALA A 246 -8.60 11.18 -14.54
C ALA A 246 -8.75 10.14 -15.67
N ASP A 247 -8.62 10.57 -16.93
CA ASP A 247 -8.74 9.70 -18.10
C ASP A 247 -7.67 8.59 -18.10
N VAL A 248 -6.40 8.92 -17.85
CA VAL A 248 -5.32 7.93 -17.86
C VAL A 248 -5.41 6.97 -16.68
N VAL A 249 -5.80 7.44 -15.49
CA VAL A 249 -6.02 6.58 -14.31
C VAL A 249 -7.18 5.60 -14.58
N ASN A 250 -8.30 6.09 -15.12
CA ASN A 250 -9.44 5.24 -15.48
C ASN A 250 -9.09 4.22 -16.58
N PHE A 251 -8.29 4.62 -17.57
CA PHE A 251 -7.78 3.71 -18.58
C PHE A 251 -6.94 2.60 -17.95
N ILE A 252 -5.92 2.93 -17.15
CA ILE A 252 -5.05 1.95 -16.47
C ILE A 252 -5.88 0.97 -15.61
N ARG A 253 -6.90 1.46 -14.91
CA ARG A 253 -7.76 0.67 -14.02
C ARG A 253 -8.74 -0.28 -14.75
N SER A 254 -8.95 -0.08 -16.04
CA SER A 254 -9.82 -0.92 -16.88
C SER A 254 -9.08 -1.67 -18.00
N ALA A 255 -7.78 -1.37 -18.17
CA ALA A 255 -6.91 -1.96 -19.17
C ALA A 255 -6.38 -3.35 -18.78
N TRP A 256 -6.00 -4.15 -19.78
CA TRP A 256 -5.34 -5.46 -19.60
C TRP A 256 -6.10 -6.47 -18.74
N GLY A 257 -7.43 -6.38 -18.70
CA GLY A 257 -8.28 -7.24 -17.85
C GLY A 257 -8.40 -6.77 -16.40
N ASN A 258 -7.91 -5.57 -16.07
CA ASN A 258 -8.20 -4.91 -14.82
C ASN A 258 -9.71 -4.62 -14.71
N LYS A 259 -10.30 -4.97 -13.57
CA LYS A 259 -11.74 -4.82 -13.29
C LYS A 259 -11.99 -3.86 -12.13
N ALA A 260 -11.19 -2.80 -12.02
CA ALA A 260 -11.38 -1.78 -11.00
C ALA A 260 -12.47 -0.78 -11.44
N PRO A 261 -13.19 -0.15 -10.51
CA PRO A 261 -14.05 1.00 -10.84
C PRO A 261 -13.23 2.10 -11.54
N ALA A 262 -13.62 2.45 -12.76
CA ALA A 262 -13.00 3.49 -13.58
C ALA A 262 -13.84 4.78 -13.50
N ASN A 263 -13.96 5.32 -12.29
CA ASN A 263 -14.87 6.43 -11.95
C ASN A 263 -14.15 7.67 -11.40
N VAL A 264 -12.83 7.78 -11.59
CA VAL A 264 -12.09 8.98 -11.19
C VAL A 264 -12.56 10.16 -12.04
N THR A 265 -12.90 11.28 -11.41
CA THR A 265 -13.30 12.50 -12.11
C THR A 265 -12.21 13.56 -12.07
N ALA A 266 -12.27 14.56 -12.96
CA ALA A 266 -11.38 15.71 -12.89
C ALA A 266 -11.51 16.47 -11.56
N ALA A 267 -12.70 16.51 -10.96
CA ALA A 267 -12.91 17.14 -9.66
C ALA A 267 -12.18 16.39 -8.53
N ASP A 268 -12.15 15.06 -8.59
CA ASP A 268 -11.40 14.24 -7.64
C ASP A 268 -9.90 14.51 -7.73
N VAL A 269 -9.38 14.58 -8.95
CA VAL A 269 -7.97 14.91 -9.20
C VAL A 269 -7.65 16.32 -8.72
N GLN A 270 -8.51 17.29 -9.01
CA GLN A 270 -8.32 18.67 -8.57
C GLN A 270 -8.26 18.76 -7.03
N LYS A 271 -9.15 18.06 -6.34
CA LYS A 271 -9.16 17.99 -4.88
C LYS A 271 -7.86 17.39 -4.33
N LEU A 272 -7.42 16.26 -4.90
CA LEU A 272 -6.15 15.63 -4.53
C LEU A 272 -4.96 16.59 -4.75
N ARG A 273 -5.01 17.40 -5.81
CA ARG A 273 -3.96 18.36 -6.19
C ARG A 273 -3.86 19.57 -5.26
N LEU A 274 -4.99 20.08 -4.79
CA LEU A 274 -5.07 21.31 -3.99
C LEU A 274 -5.00 21.02 -2.50
N ASP A 275 -5.75 20.03 -2.04
CA ASP A 275 -5.98 19.80 -0.61
C ASP A 275 -5.13 18.66 -0.06
N HIS A 276 -4.43 17.91 -0.93
CA HIS A 276 -3.84 16.61 -0.59
C HIS A 276 -4.86 15.74 0.17
N ALA A 277 -6.10 15.70 -0.33
CA ALA A 277 -7.18 14.93 0.27
C ALA A 277 -7.51 13.71 -0.60
N PRO A 278 -7.91 12.57 0.00
CA PRO A 278 -8.17 11.35 -0.75
C PRO A 278 -9.42 11.47 -1.63
N ILE A 279 -9.45 10.66 -2.70
CA ILE A 279 -10.57 10.60 -3.65
C ILE A 279 -11.76 9.91 -2.97
N PRO A 280 -12.98 10.50 -2.99
CA PRO A 280 -14.15 9.87 -2.38
C PRO A 280 -14.47 8.53 -3.05
N THR A 281 -14.42 7.43 -2.29
CA THR A 281 -14.96 6.14 -2.71
C THR A 281 -16.36 5.94 -2.15
N THR A 282 -17.27 5.38 -2.96
CA THR A 282 -18.59 4.92 -2.50
C THR A 282 -18.39 3.72 -1.57
N GLY A 283 -18.20 3.99 -0.28
CA GLY A 283 -18.02 2.97 0.75
C GLY A 283 -17.47 3.50 2.06
N TRP A 284 -16.76 4.64 2.06
CA TRP A 284 -16.09 5.16 3.26
C TRP A 284 -16.41 6.62 3.59
N ALA A 285 -17.03 7.37 2.66
CA ALA A 285 -17.47 8.73 2.90
C ALA A 285 -19.00 8.79 2.99
N ASP A 286 -19.54 8.70 4.22
CA ASP A 286 -20.82 9.33 4.51
C ASP A 286 -20.60 10.87 4.50
N PRO A 287 -21.18 11.60 3.53
CA PRO A 287 -20.99 13.05 3.38
C PRO A 287 -21.60 13.86 4.54
N THR A 288 -22.26 13.23 5.52
CA THR A 288 -22.80 13.92 6.69
C THR A 288 -21.80 14.06 7.86
N SER A 289 -20.62 13.45 7.77
CA SER A 289 -19.63 13.43 8.88
C SER A 289 -18.42 14.36 8.72
N ALA A 290 -18.30 15.09 7.59
CA ALA A 290 -17.15 15.96 7.32
C ALA A 290 -17.29 17.33 8.02
N THR A 291 -17.10 17.38 9.33
CA THR A 291 -16.70 18.62 10.02
C THR A 291 -15.18 18.71 10.06
N SER A 292 -14.61 19.27 8.99
CA SER A 292 -13.19 19.61 8.90
C SER A 292 -12.87 20.81 9.82
N THR A 293 -12.38 20.55 11.03
CA THR A 293 -11.82 21.58 11.94
C THR A 293 -10.37 21.33 12.33
N TRP A 294 -9.64 20.42 11.67
CA TRP A 294 -8.26 20.07 12.02
C TRP A 294 -7.18 20.97 11.41
N GLY A 295 -7.46 22.25 11.21
CA GLY A 295 -6.52 23.24 10.66
C GLY A 295 -5.40 23.72 11.61
N LEU A 296 -5.06 22.99 12.67
CA LEU A 296 -4.10 23.45 13.69
C LEU A 296 -2.93 22.50 13.99
N PHE A 297 -2.80 21.38 13.28
CA PHE A 297 -1.63 20.52 13.42
C PHE A 297 -0.74 20.66 12.19
N MET A 298 0.33 21.44 12.33
CA MET A 298 1.44 21.38 11.39
C MET A 298 2.07 19.98 11.48
N PRO A 299 2.33 19.29 10.36
CA PRO A 299 3.12 18.07 10.38
C PRO A 299 4.47 18.39 11.01
N GLN A 300 4.85 17.61 12.03
CA GLN A 300 6.20 17.68 12.58
C GLN A 300 7.18 17.29 11.46
N PRO A 301 8.24 18.07 11.20
CA PRO A 301 9.25 17.66 10.23
C PRO A 301 9.93 16.39 10.76
N TYR A 302 9.71 15.27 10.08
CA TYR A 302 10.52 14.08 10.25
C TYR A 302 11.94 14.40 9.76
N GLY A 303 12.94 14.38 10.64
CA GLY A 303 14.35 14.47 10.23
C GLY A 303 15.25 15.37 11.09
N SER A 304 15.81 14.80 12.15
CA SER A 304 17.22 14.89 12.57
C SER A 304 17.35 14.26 13.96
N GLY A 305 17.95 13.07 14.05
CA GLY A 305 18.27 12.40 15.32
C GLY A 305 17.55 11.09 15.63
N TRP A 306 16.64 10.62 14.77
CA TRP A 306 16.04 9.29 14.93
C TRP A 306 16.97 8.22 14.34
N THR A 307 17.54 7.36 15.19
CA THR A 307 18.17 6.11 14.76
C THR A 307 17.33 4.96 15.28
N PHE A 308 16.70 4.21 14.39
CA PHE A 308 16.09 2.92 14.72
C PHE A 308 17.18 1.85 14.65
N ALA A 309 18.07 1.85 15.64
CA ALA A 309 18.81 0.64 15.95
C ALA A 309 18.02 -0.06 17.07
N PRO A 310 17.42 -1.25 16.83
CA PRO A 310 17.09 -2.13 17.93
C PRO A 310 18.42 -2.56 18.54
N GLN A 311 18.97 -1.75 19.45
CA GLN A 311 19.96 -2.28 20.36
C GLN A 311 19.27 -3.42 21.09
N THR A 312 19.82 -4.62 20.94
CA THR A 312 19.40 -5.79 21.69
C THR A 312 19.47 -5.43 23.17
N HIS A 313 18.33 -5.08 23.77
CA HIS A 313 18.23 -4.93 25.21
C HIS A 313 18.47 -6.31 25.81
N THR A 314 19.72 -6.59 26.17
CA THR A 314 20.05 -7.62 27.15
C THR A 314 19.49 -7.11 28.47
N GLY A 315 18.31 -7.61 28.85
CA GLY A 315 17.55 -7.12 29.98
C GLY A 315 18.38 -7.00 31.26
N VAL A 316 18.61 -5.77 31.69
CA VAL A 316 18.79 -5.39 33.09
C VAL A 316 18.34 -3.93 33.19
N ASP A 317 17.10 -3.70 33.59
CA ASP A 317 16.66 -2.37 33.99
C ASP A 317 17.23 -2.12 35.39
N ALA A 318 18.27 -1.29 35.48
CA ALA A 318 18.73 -0.77 36.75
C ALA A 318 17.88 0.46 37.11
N GLU A 319 17.16 0.37 38.24
CA GLU A 319 16.45 1.48 38.86
C GLU A 319 17.40 2.66 39.12
N GLN A 320 17.10 3.83 38.53
CA GLN A 320 17.41 5.16 39.07
C GLN A 320 16.29 6.14 38.69
#